data_AF-A0AAV0DXZ3-F1
#
_entry.id   AF-A0AAV0DXZ3-F1
#
_cell.length_a   1.000
_cell.length_b   1.000
_cell.length_c   1.000
_cell.angle_alpha   90.00
_cell.angle_beta   90.00
_cell.angle_gamma   90.00
#
_symmetry.space_group_name_H-M   'P 1'
#
loop_
_entity.id
_entity.type
_entity.pdbx_description
1 polymer ?
#
loop_
_entity_poly.entity_id
_entity_poly.type
_entity_poly.pdbx_seq_one_letter_code
_entity_poly.pdbx_strand_id
1 'polypeptide(L)'
;MSPRSSPSDKDVPAAADAGKFETRRNECAKCDRPVNVCLCASIPSDPIATRTRVLVLQHPHERRHKLATVPLLSKCIANCEVIVGRRLRYGVSEVLDNLYDDAIANPNMPQRAVFLFPGTEASESLEINQWKSSANFFDRINYVL
;
A
#
# COMPACT_ATOMS: atom_id res chain seq x y z
N MET A 1 -46.07 -47.46 -47.38
CA MET A 1 -45.71 -46.93 -46.05
C MET A 1 -44.19 -46.86 -45.96
N SER A 2 -43.64 -45.68 -45.64
CA SER A 2 -42.21 -45.38 -45.43
C SER A 2 -41.61 -46.15 -44.23
N PRO A 3 -40.34 -45.93 -43.78
CA PRO A 3 -39.20 -45.17 -44.37
C PRO A 3 -37.78 -45.80 -44.21
N ARG A 4 -36.84 -45.21 -44.97
CA ARG A 4 -35.45 -44.76 -44.71
C ARG A 4 -34.58 -45.40 -43.59
N SER A 5 -33.32 -45.65 -43.94
CA SER A 5 -32.18 -45.16 -43.14
C SER A 5 -30.92 -44.96 -44.01
N SER A 6 -30.26 -43.83 -43.81
CA SER A 6 -28.86 -43.53 -44.18
C SER A 6 -28.04 -43.40 -42.89
N PRO A 7 -26.71 -43.51 -42.97
CA PRO A 7 -25.90 -42.51 -42.27
C PRO A 7 -24.71 -42.02 -43.10
N SER A 8 -24.48 -40.71 -43.00
CA SER A 8 -23.43 -39.93 -43.66
C SER A 8 -22.18 -39.79 -42.78
N ASP A 9 -21.07 -39.59 -43.48
CA ASP A 9 -19.73 -39.13 -43.11
C ASP A 9 -19.49 -38.61 -41.68
N LYS A 10 -18.45 -39.16 -41.05
CA LYS A 10 -17.81 -38.62 -39.85
C LYS A 10 -16.62 -37.76 -40.26
N ASP A 11 -16.86 -36.45 -40.31
CA ASP A 11 -15.80 -35.45 -40.37
C ASP A 11 -15.09 -35.35 -39.00
N VAL A 12 -13.76 -35.35 -39.05
CA VAL A 12 -12.87 -35.00 -37.95
C VAL A 12 -12.56 -33.50 -38.03
N PRO A 13 -12.63 -32.77 -36.91
CA PRO A 13 -11.55 -31.82 -36.60
C PRO A 13 -11.08 -32.00 -35.14
N ALA A 14 -9.79 -32.21 -34.90
CA ALA A 14 -8.71 -31.20 -34.90
C ALA A 14 -8.79 -30.25 -33.68
N ALA A 15 -8.00 -30.62 -32.67
CA ALA A 15 -7.37 -29.79 -31.64
C ALA A 15 -8.21 -28.65 -31.05
N ALA A 16 -8.94 -28.96 -29.97
CA ALA A 16 -9.32 -27.95 -28.99
C ALA A 16 -8.05 -27.46 -28.27
N ASP A 17 -7.69 -26.22 -28.59
CA ASP A 17 -6.75 -25.38 -27.85
C ASP A 17 -7.05 -25.46 -26.36
N ALA A 18 -6.17 -26.15 -25.62
CA ALA A 18 -6.25 -26.27 -24.18
C ALA A 18 -5.92 -24.90 -23.58
N GLY A 19 -6.94 -24.07 -23.46
CA GLY A 19 -6.91 -22.82 -22.74
C GLY A 19 -6.22 -23.04 -21.40
N LYS A 20 -5.04 -22.43 -21.25
CA LYS A 20 -4.26 -22.43 -20.02
C LYS A 20 -5.10 -21.72 -18.95
N PHE A 21 -5.88 -22.49 -18.20
CA PHE A 21 -6.50 -22.00 -16.98
C PHE A 21 -5.35 -21.71 -16.00
N GLU A 22 -4.89 -20.46 -15.99
CA GLU A 22 -4.01 -19.97 -14.95
C GLU A 22 -4.77 -20.14 -13.63
N THR A 23 -4.46 -21.22 -12.92
CA THR A 23 -4.90 -21.44 -11.54
C THR A 23 -4.48 -20.22 -10.74
N ARG A 24 -5.45 -19.35 -10.44
CA ARG A 24 -5.24 -18.19 -9.57
C ARG A 24 -4.59 -18.72 -8.30
N ARG A 25 -3.40 -18.21 -7.99
CA ARG A 25 -2.65 -18.61 -6.80
C ARG A 25 -3.53 -18.33 -5.57
N ASN A 26 -3.73 -19.34 -4.73
CA ASN A 26 -4.45 -19.19 -3.46
C ASN A 26 -3.76 -18.12 -2.59
N GLU A 27 -4.55 -17.23 -2.00
CA GLU A 27 -4.09 -16.13 -1.14
C GLU A 27 -4.45 -16.39 0.33
N CYS A 28 -3.61 -15.93 1.25
CA CYS A 28 -3.82 -16.05 2.68
C CYS A 28 -4.88 -15.05 3.16
N ALA A 29 -5.96 -15.53 3.77
CA ALA A 29 -7.04 -14.66 4.29
C ALA A 29 -6.62 -13.67 5.38
N LYS A 30 -5.45 -13.86 6.02
CA LYS A 30 -4.94 -12.95 7.07
C LYS A 30 -4.06 -11.83 6.51
N CYS A 31 -3.23 -12.10 5.49
CA CYS A 31 -2.23 -11.14 4.99
C CYS A 31 -2.27 -10.88 3.48
N ASP A 32 -3.22 -11.47 2.76
CA ASP A 32 -3.46 -11.32 1.32
C ASP A 32 -2.27 -11.70 0.42
N ARG A 33 -1.24 -12.34 0.99
CA ARG A 33 -0.09 -12.87 0.26
C ARG A 33 -0.42 -14.25 -0.32
N PRO A 34 0.19 -14.64 -1.46
CA PRO A 34 0.12 -16.01 -1.94
C PRO A 34 0.55 -17.00 -0.84
N VAL A 35 -0.17 -18.11 -0.69
CA VAL A 35 0.01 -19.06 0.43
C VAL A 35 1.46 -19.56 0.57
N ASN A 36 2.16 -19.78 -0.54
CA ASN A 36 3.54 -20.27 -0.56
C ASN A 36 4.59 -19.28 -0.03
N VAL A 37 4.25 -17.99 0.11
CA VAL A 37 5.12 -16.93 0.63
C VAL A 37 4.42 -16.15 1.76
N CYS A 38 3.50 -16.82 2.45
CA CYS A 38 2.81 -16.27 3.61
C CYS A 38 3.80 -16.03 4.75
N LEU A 39 3.69 -14.87 5.40
CA LEU A 39 4.55 -14.48 6.53
C LEU A 39 3.78 -14.43 7.86
N CYS A 40 2.54 -14.91 7.90
CA CYS A 40 1.72 -14.83 9.12
C CYS A 40 2.33 -15.56 10.33
N ALA A 41 3.14 -16.59 10.11
CA ALA A 41 3.87 -17.28 11.19
C ALA A 41 4.97 -16.41 11.83
N SER A 42 5.44 -15.39 11.11
CA SER A 42 6.47 -14.43 11.58
C SER A 42 5.87 -13.12 12.10
N ILE A 43 4.58 -12.88 11.88
CA ILE A 43 3.87 -11.71 12.42
C ILE A 43 3.53 -12.01 13.88
N PRO A 44 3.73 -11.07 14.82
CA PRO A 44 3.32 -11.26 16.20
C PRO A 44 1.81 -11.55 16.29
N SER A 45 1.43 -12.42 17.23
CA SER A 45 0.02 -12.76 17.46
C SER A 45 -0.79 -11.53 17.85
N ASP A 46 -0.20 -10.69 18.72
CA ASP A 46 -0.77 -9.43 19.18
C ASP A 46 0.05 -8.25 18.62
N PRO A 47 -0.60 -7.20 18.08
CA PRO A 47 0.10 -6.01 17.60
C PRO A 47 0.91 -5.34 18.71
N ILE A 48 2.13 -4.91 18.38
CA ILE A 48 3.04 -4.21 19.28
C ILE A 48 2.45 -2.84 19.61
N ALA A 49 2.23 -2.58 20.89
CA ALA A 49 1.81 -1.27 21.37
C ALA A 49 2.99 -0.29 21.36
N THR A 50 2.81 0.84 20.68
CA THR A 50 3.82 1.92 20.62
C THR A 50 3.28 3.18 21.27
N ARG A 51 4.13 3.92 22.00
CA ARG A 51 3.77 5.26 22.52
C ARG A 51 3.60 6.27 21.40
N THR A 52 4.39 6.11 20.34
CA THR A 52 4.36 6.94 19.13
C THR A 52 3.39 6.36 18.11
N ARG A 53 2.61 7.23 17.45
CA ARG A 53 1.80 6.86 16.29
C ARG A 53 2.68 6.81 15.05
N VAL A 54 2.58 5.72 14.28
CA VAL A 54 3.31 5.53 13.03
C VAL A 54 2.37 5.83 11.87
N LEU A 55 2.74 6.80 11.04
CA LEU A 55 2.02 7.15 9.82
C LEU A 55 2.88 6.76 8.61
N VAL A 56 2.33 5.92 7.74
CA VAL A 56 3.03 5.43 6.54
C VAL A 56 2.39 6.07 5.32
N LEU A 57 3.14 6.93 4.61
CA LEU A 57 2.75 7.38 3.28
C LEU A 57 3.12 6.29 2.27
N GLN A 58 2.11 5.58 1.75
CA GLN A 58 2.30 4.52 0.76
C GLN A 58 1.99 5.02 -0.65
N HIS A 59 2.94 4.85 -1.58
CA HIS A 59 2.72 5.23 -2.97
C HIS A 59 1.61 4.35 -3.61
N PRO A 60 0.68 4.91 -4.42
CA PRO A 60 -0.40 4.13 -5.04
C PRO A 60 0.05 2.93 -5.89
N HIS A 61 1.27 3.00 -6.46
CA HIS A 61 1.87 1.86 -7.18
C HIS A 61 2.30 0.76 -6.21
N GLU A 62 2.94 1.09 -5.09
CA GLU A 62 3.42 0.12 -4.09
C GLU A 62 2.28 -0.73 -3.51
N ARG A 63 1.10 -0.14 -3.33
CA ARG A 63 -0.10 -0.85 -2.86
C ARG A 63 -0.49 -2.03 -3.75
N ARG A 64 -0.15 -1.99 -5.05
CA ARG A 64 -0.50 -3.05 -6.02
C ARG A 64 0.46 -4.25 -5.95
N HIS A 65 1.56 -4.14 -5.21
CA HIS A 65 2.53 -5.24 -5.11
C HIS A 65 2.08 -6.25 -4.05
N LYS A 66 1.86 -7.50 -4.48
CA LYS A 66 1.45 -8.61 -3.61
C LYS A 66 2.45 -8.91 -2.47
N LEU A 67 3.69 -8.43 -2.58
CA LEU A 67 4.74 -8.60 -1.58
C LEU A 67 5.07 -7.30 -0.82
N ALA A 68 4.20 -6.29 -0.88
CA ALA A 68 4.39 -5.04 -0.15
C ALA A 68 4.52 -5.28 1.36
N THR A 69 5.43 -4.55 1.99
CA THR A 69 5.73 -4.64 3.43
C THR A 69 4.73 -3.88 4.29
N VAL A 70 4.15 -2.80 3.76
CA VAL A 70 3.19 -1.94 4.49
C VAL A 70 2.00 -2.72 5.07
N PRO A 71 1.32 -3.63 4.34
CA PRO A 71 0.22 -4.43 4.92
C PRO A 71 0.64 -5.38 6.05
N LEU A 72 1.93 -5.77 6.11
CA LEU A 72 2.45 -6.54 7.23
C LEU A 72 2.72 -5.63 8.41
N LEU A 73 3.36 -4.49 8.18
CA LEU A 73 3.69 -3.50 9.21
C LEU A 73 2.43 -3.05 9.97
N SER A 74 1.34 -2.76 9.25
CA SER A 74 0.07 -2.35 9.86
C SER A 74 -0.61 -3.44 10.69
N LYS A 75 -0.22 -4.71 10.53
CA LYS A 75 -0.67 -5.83 11.39
C LYS A 75 0.24 -6.04 12.59
N CYS A 76 1.52 -5.63 12.49
CA CYS A 76 2.50 -5.78 13.56
C CYS A 76 2.43 -4.66 14.61
N ILE A 77 1.93 -3.46 14.28
CA ILE A 77 1.97 -2.28 15.15
C ILE A 77 0.54 -1.79 15.40
N ALA A 78 0.16 -1.64 16.68
CA ALA A 78 -1.19 -1.24 17.05
C ALA A 78 -1.55 0.19 16.62
N ASN A 79 -0.61 1.13 16.78
CA ASN A 79 -0.81 2.55 16.46
C ASN A 79 -0.24 2.91 15.09
N CYS A 80 -0.57 2.13 14.06
CA CYS A 80 -0.11 2.34 12.69
C CYS A 80 -1.25 2.71 11.74
N GLU A 81 -1.09 3.81 11.01
CA GLU A 81 -2.03 4.28 10.00
C GLU A 81 -1.33 4.39 8.64
N VAL A 82 -2.03 4.01 7.57
CA VAL A 82 -1.48 4.03 6.21
C VAL A 82 -2.27 5.02 5.37
N ILE A 83 -1.56 6.04 4.87
CA ILE A 83 -2.12 7.05 3.97
C ILE A 83 -1.64 6.72 2.56
N VAL A 84 -2.57 6.51 1.62
CA VAL A 84 -2.21 6.21 0.23
C VAL A 84 -2.11 7.52 -0.54
N GLY A 85 -0.90 7.85 -0.97
CA GLY A 85 -0.65 9.13 -1.62
C GLY A 85 0.78 9.24 -2.17
N ARG A 86 1.01 10.29 -2.95
CA ARG A 86 2.35 10.60 -3.49
C ARG A 86 3.09 11.63 -2.65
N ARG A 87 2.33 12.45 -1.91
CA ARG A 87 2.81 13.55 -1.08
C ARG A 87 1.87 13.67 0.12
N LEU A 88 2.40 14.15 1.24
CA LEU A 88 1.60 14.62 2.37
C LEU A 88 0.96 15.96 1.95
N ARG A 89 -0.34 16.12 2.17
CA ARG A 89 -1.12 17.33 1.85
C ARG A 89 -2.19 17.53 2.90
N TYR A 90 -2.63 18.77 3.11
CA TYR A 90 -3.80 19.04 3.95
C TYR A 90 -5.04 18.32 3.39
N GLY A 91 -5.90 17.83 4.27
CA GLY A 91 -7.17 17.19 3.90
C GLY A 91 -7.04 15.71 3.53
N VAL A 92 -5.85 15.11 3.61
CA VAL A 92 -5.66 13.68 3.32
C VAL A 92 -5.74 12.79 4.55
N SER A 93 -5.57 13.36 5.75
CA SER A 93 -5.70 12.68 7.04
C SER A 93 -5.98 13.70 8.13
N GLU A 94 -7.08 13.54 8.85
CA GLU A 94 -7.45 14.41 9.96
C GLU A 94 -6.35 14.47 11.02
N VAL A 95 -5.60 13.38 11.22
CA VAL A 95 -4.49 13.36 12.18
C VAL A 95 -3.37 14.31 11.76
N LEU A 96 -3.02 14.32 10.47
CA LEU A 96 -1.99 15.22 9.94
C LEU A 96 -2.46 16.67 9.94
N ASP A 97 -3.72 16.90 9.59
CA ASP A 97 -4.33 18.23 9.54
C ASP A 97 -4.34 18.86 10.94
N ASN A 98 -4.78 18.11 11.96
CA ASN A 98 -4.74 18.57 13.35
C ASN A 98 -3.31 18.85 13.82
N LEU A 99 -2.33 18.01 13.46
CA LEU A 99 -0.92 18.24 13.82
C LEU A 99 -0.35 19.49 13.14
N TYR A 100 -0.76 19.75 11.90
CA TYR A 100 -0.37 20.94 11.16
C TYR A 100 -0.96 22.20 11.78
N ASP A 101 -2.27 22.21 12.03
CA ASP A 101 -2.96 23.35 12.65
C ASP A 101 -2.41 23.66 14.05
N ASP A 102 -2.15 22.62 14.85
CA ASP A 102 -1.50 22.75 16.17
C ASP A 102 -0.12 23.41 16.07
N ALA A 103 0.68 23.03 15.07
CA ALA A 103 2.02 23.56 14.85
C ALA A 103 1.99 25.02 14.39
N ILE A 104 1.04 25.39 13.53
CA ILE A 104 0.81 26.78 13.09
C ILE A 104 0.34 27.65 14.28
N ALA A 105 -0.57 27.14 15.10
CA ALA A 105 -1.09 27.86 16.25
C ALA A 105 -0.06 28.00 17.38
N ASN A 106 0.87 27.04 17.53
CA ASN A 106 1.83 26.98 18.64
C ASN A 106 3.29 26.85 18.14
N PRO A 107 3.86 27.90 17.52
CA PRO A 107 5.16 27.81 16.82
C PRO A 107 6.36 27.53 17.74
N ASN A 108 6.24 27.77 19.05
CA ASN A 108 7.31 27.57 20.02
C ASN A 108 7.23 26.23 20.77
N MET A 109 6.28 25.36 20.39
CA MET A 109 6.10 24.08 21.07
C MET A 109 7.12 23.05 20.58
N PRO A 110 7.70 22.21 21.47
CA PRO A 110 8.60 21.14 21.04
C PRO A 110 7.89 20.18 20.07
N GLN A 111 8.65 19.71 19.09
CA GLN A 111 8.13 18.94 17.97
C GLN A 111 7.46 17.65 18.40
N ARG A 112 6.31 17.37 17.78
CA ARG A 112 5.51 16.17 18.04
C ARG A 112 5.49 15.17 16.87
N ALA A 113 6.10 15.52 15.73
CA ALA A 113 6.12 14.68 14.52
C ALA A 113 7.50 14.66 13.86
N VAL A 114 8.00 13.46 13.54
CA VAL A 114 9.28 13.23 12.87
C VAL A 114 9.02 12.53 11.54
N PHE A 115 9.62 13.03 10.46
CA PHE A 115 9.49 12.43 9.13
C PHE A 115 10.70 11.53 8.85
N LEU A 116 10.43 10.24 8.62
CA LEU A 116 11.44 9.25 8.26
C LEU A 116 11.32 8.92 6.78
N PHE A 117 12.34 9.29 6.01
CA PHE A 117 12.48 8.93 4.60
C PHE A 117 13.84 8.27 4.41
N PRO A 118 13.99 7.26 3.53
CA PRO A 118 15.30 6.67 3.24
C PRO A 118 16.28 7.78 2.84
N GLY A 119 17.28 8.00 3.68
CA GLY A 119 18.37 8.89 3.34
C GLY A 119 19.22 8.24 2.26
N THR A 120 19.61 9.03 1.25
CA THR A 120 20.95 8.83 0.70
C THR A 120 21.94 9.15 1.84
N GLU A 121 23.16 8.60 1.83
CA GLU A 121 24.10 8.61 2.99
C GLU A 121 24.40 9.97 3.64
N ALA A 122 23.89 11.09 3.09
CA ALA A 122 24.01 12.44 3.62
C ALA A 122 22.72 13.04 4.23
N SER A 123 21.61 12.30 4.34
CA SER A 123 20.36 12.84 4.90
C SER A 123 20.15 12.36 6.33
N GLU A 124 20.51 13.21 7.30
CA GLU A 124 20.05 13.07 8.68
C GLU A 124 18.51 13.01 8.72
N SER A 125 17.95 12.44 9.79
CA SER A 125 16.52 12.53 10.05
C SER A 125 16.12 14.01 10.13
N LEU A 126 15.41 14.50 9.11
CA LEU A 126 15.00 15.90 9.00
C LEU A 126 13.67 16.11 9.71
N GLU A 127 13.55 17.26 10.38
CA GLU A 127 12.28 17.73 10.90
C GLU A 127 11.30 17.99 9.76
N ILE A 128 10.02 17.71 9.99
CA ILE A 128 9.00 17.83 8.95
C ILE A 128 8.94 19.25 8.37
N ASN A 129 9.14 20.28 9.20
CA ASN A 129 9.15 21.69 8.83
C ASN A 129 10.38 22.11 8.00
N GLN A 130 11.42 21.29 7.96
CA GLN A 130 12.67 21.57 7.25
C GLN A 130 12.74 20.90 5.87
N TRP A 131 11.74 20.07 5.53
CA TRP A 131 11.70 19.39 4.26
C TRP A 131 11.38 20.36 3.11
N LYS A 132 12.35 20.55 2.19
CA LYS A 132 12.17 21.32 0.95
C LYS A 132 12.02 20.35 -0.22
N SER A 133 10.80 20.21 -0.74
CA SER A 133 10.56 19.51 -2.01
C SER A 133 11.34 20.20 -3.13
N SER A 134 12.09 19.45 -3.94
CA SER A 134 12.90 19.94 -5.05
C SER A 134 12.08 20.38 -6.28
N ALA A 135 10.81 20.78 -6.09
CA ALA A 135 9.95 21.30 -7.14
C ALA A 135 9.78 22.81 -6.99
N ASN A 136 9.95 23.52 -8.11
CA ASN A 136 9.97 24.97 -8.26
C ASN A 136 8.97 25.74 -7.38
N PHE A 137 9.44 26.91 -6.91
CA PHE A 137 8.92 27.85 -5.92
C PHE A 137 7.43 28.28 -6.02
N PHE A 138 6.68 27.91 -7.06
CA PHE A 138 5.35 28.46 -7.35
C PHE A 138 4.15 27.71 -6.76
N ASP A 139 4.35 26.58 -6.08
CA ASP A 139 3.23 25.70 -5.70
C ASP A 139 2.88 25.74 -4.18
N ARG A 140 3.46 26.67 -3.40
CA ARG A 140 3.42 26.71 -1.92
C ARG A 140 2.05 26.91 -1.24
N ILE A 141 0.95 27.06 -1.97
CA ILE A 141 -0.36 27.42 -1.36
C ILE A 141 -1.23 26.19 -1.06
N ASN A 142 -0.87 24.99 -1.55
CA ASN A 142 -1.70 23.78 -1.40
C ASN A 142 -0.98 22.59 -0.75
N TYR A 143 0.10 22.86 -0.01
CA TYR A 143 0.84 21.83 0.71
C TYR A 143 0.70 22.06 2.21
N VAL A 144 0.45 20.97 2.92
CA VAL A 144 1.01 20.85 4.26
C VAL A 144 2.40 20.33 3.98
N LEU A 145 3.38 21.22 4.14
CA LEU A 145 4.81 21.14 3.78
C LEU A 145 5.19 21.69 2.40
#